data_AF-A0A6P6LMV1-F1
#
_entry.id   AF-A0A6P6LMV1-F1
#
_cell.length_a   1.000
_cell.length_b   1.000
_cell.length_c   1.000
_cell.angle_alpha   90.00
_cell.angle_beta   90.00
_cell.angle_gamma   90.00
#
_symmetry.space_group_name_H-M   'P 1'
#
loop_
_entity.id
_entity.type
_entity.pdbx_description
1 polymer ?
#
loop_
_entity_poly.entity_id
_entity_poly.type
_entity_poly.pdbx_seq_one_letter_code
_entity_poly.pdbx_strand_id
1 'polypeptide(L)'
;MSKTNRPPMALSRLVRKMKHPGRENLTAVVVGTITDDVRIQKIPKLKVCALRLTDRARSRILKAGGQIMTFDQLALTTPRGHGTVLLSGPRKAREVYRHFGKATGTPHSHTKPYVRSKGRKFERARGRRASRGYKN
;
A
#
# COMPACT_ATOMS: atom_id res chain seq x y z
N MET A 1 -7.20 7.92 -13.05
CA MET A 1 -7.66 7.10 -11.90
C MET A 1 -8.01 7.98 -10.70
N SER A 2 -9.08 7.66 -9.99
CA SER A 2 -9.48 8.35 -8.74
C SER A 2 -8.44 8.19 -7.63
N LYS A 3 -8.53 9.01 -6.57
CA LYS A 3 -7.65 8.94 -5.39
C LYS A 3 -7.71 7.58 -4.69
N THR A 4 -8.90 6.98 -4.62
CA THR A 4 -9.11 5.65 -4.03
C THR A 4 -8.43 4.52 -4.82
N ASN A 5 -8.37 4.65 -6.15
CA ASN A 5 -7.75 3.67 -7.05
C ASN A 5 -6.25 3.89 -7.28
N ARG A 6 -5.69 5.00 -6.77
CA ARG A 6 -4.24 5.28 -6.71
C ARG A 6 -3.76 5.33 -5.25
N PRO A 7 -3.77 4.19 -4.53
CA PRO A 7 -3.33 4.14 -3.15
C PRO A 7 -1.84 4.52 -3.02
N PRO A 8 -1.44 5.11 -1.88
CA PRO A 8 -0.03 5.46 -1.65
C PRO A 8 0.86 4.20 -1.62
N MET A 9 2.10 4.36 -2.07
CA MET A 9 3.16 3.36 -2.06
C MET A 9 4.14 3.67 -0.93
N ALA A 10 4.25 2.77 0.05
CA ALA A 10 5.25 2.89 1.12
C ALA A 10 6.67 2.56 0.60
N LEU A 11 7.68 3.28 1.09
CA LEU A 11 9.09 3.05 0.73
C LEU A 11 9.55 1.60 0.95
N SER A 12 9.18 0.98 2.07
CA SER A 12 9.54 -0.41 2.37
C SER A 12 9.03 -1.39 1.30
N ARG A 13 7.81 -1.16 0.80
CA ARG A 13 7.18 -1.99 -0.23
C ARG A 13 7.83 -1.76 -1.59
N LEU A 14 8.20 -0.52 -1.90
CA LEU A 14 8.94 -0.17 -3.11
C LEU A 14 10.30 -0.88 -3.12
N VAL A 15 11.08 -0.77 -2.03
CA VAL A 15 12.38 -1.44 -1.87
C VAL A 15 12.24 -2.94 -2.07
N ARG A 16 11.27 -3.59 -1.42
CA ARG A 16 11.03 -5.03 -1.58
C ARG A 16 10.70 -5.41 -3.02
N LYS A 17 9.99 -4.56 -3.76
CA LYS A 17 9.61 -4.81 -5.15
C LYS A 17 10.73 -4.55 -6.16
N MET A 18 11.68 -3.67 -5.81
CA MET A 18 12.89 -3.43 -6.59
C MET A 18 13.99 -4.47 -6.32
N LYS A 19 13.96 -5.15 -5.18
CA LYS A 19 14.89 -6.25 -4.85
C LYS A 19 14.61 -7.57 -5.63
N HIS A 20 13.55 -7.65 -6.42
CA HIS A 20 13.31 -8.85 -7.23
C HIS A 20 14.41 -9.00 -8.31
N PRO A 21 14.84 -10.24 -8.63
CA PRO A 21 15.90 -10.47 -9.60
C PRO A 21 15.53 -9.87 -10.97
N GLY A 22 16.53 -9.32 -11.67
CA GLY A 22 16.35 -8.69 -12.99
C GLY A 22 15.75 -7.27 -12.94
N ARG A 23 15.64 -6.63 -11.77
CA ARG A 23 15.16 -5.25 -11.61
C ARG A 23 16.23 -4.26 -11.14
N GLU A 24 17.47 -4.67 -11.26
CA GLU A 24 18.63 -3.84 -10.92
C GLU A 24 18.71 -2.66 -11.89
N ASN A 25 19.06 -1.49 -11.36
CA ASN A 25 19.22 -0.24 -12.12
C ASN A 25 17.97 0.28 -12.87
N LEU A 26 16.83 -0.38 -12.74
CA LEU A 26 15.56 0.05 -13.34
C LEU A 26 14.94 1.22 -12.55
N THR A 27 14.14 2.03 -13.24
CA THR A 27 13.41 3.14 -12.62
C THR A 27 12.07 2.66 -12.08
N ALA A 28 11.85 2.82 -10.77
CA ALA A 28 10.57 2.53 -10.13
C ALA A 28 9.55 3.63 -10.47
N VAL A 29 8.47 3.29 -11.16
CA VAL A 29 7.43 4.24 -11.59
C VAL A 29 6.16 4.02 -10.79
N VAL A 30 5.69 5.06 -10.11
CA VAL A 30 4.46 5.02 -9.31
C VAL A 30 3.54 6.18 -9.70
N VAL A 31 2.40 5.87 -10.32
CA VAL A 31 1.35 6.86 -10.58
C VAL A 31 0.53 7.10 -9.30
N GLY A 32 1.11 7.83 -8.35
CA GLY A 32 0.51 8.09 -7.04
C GLY A 32 1.47 8.79 -6.09
N THR A 33 1.20 8.65 -4.79
CA THR A 33 2.04 9.22 -3.73
C THR A 33 2.97 8.17 -3.14
N ILE A 34 4.24 8.51 -2.98
CA ILE A 34 5.19 7.69 -2.21
C ILE A 34 5.31 8.26 -0.79
N THR A 35 5.08 7.39 0.20
CA THR A 35 5.10 7.74 1.62
C THR A 35 6.31 7.12 2.31
N ASP A 36 6.82 7.83 3.32
CA ASP A 36 7.88 7.28 4.18
C ASP A 36 7.40 6.04 4.94
N ASP A 37 8.34 5.18 5.29
CA ASP A 37 8.12 4.09 6.23
C ASP A 37 9.23 4.12 7.27
N VAL A 38 8.87 4.50 8.50
CA VAL A 38 9.83 4.66 9.61
C VAL A 38 10.44 3.33 10.06
N ARG A 39 9.83 2.20 9.70
CA ARG A 39 10.27 0.86 10.13
C ARG A 39 11.47 0.35 9.34
N ILE A 40 11.65 0.80 8.10
CA ILE A 40 12.87 0.49 7.34
C ILE A 40 13.95 1.49 7.74
N GLN A 41 15.17 1.02 8.02
CA GLN A 41 16.29 1.89 8.40
C GLN A 41 17.16 2.21 7.18
N LYS A 42 17.65 1.17 6.49
CA LYS A 42 18.51 1.26 5.31
C LYS A 42 17.67 1.33 4.04
N ILE A 43 17.87 2.39 3.25
CA ILE A 43 17.26 2.54 1.93
C ILE A 43 18.37 2.38 0.88
N PRO A 44 18.23 1.47 -0.09
CA PRO A 44 19.19 1.36 -1.18
C PRO A 44 19.09 2.57 -2.12
N LYS A 45 20.11 2.77 -2.95
CA LYS A 45 20.07 3.75 -4.03
C LYS A 45 18.95 3.37 -5.02
N LEU A 46 17.99 4.26 -5.21
CA LEU A 46 16.80 4.03 -6.04
C LEU A 46 16.63 5.15 -7.05
N LYS A 47 16.23 4.80 -8.28
CA LYS A 47 15.68 5.74 -9.27
C LYS A 47 14.16 5.65 -9.20
N VAL A 48 13.49 6.75 -8.88
CA VAL A 48 12.06 6.76 -8.58
C VAL A 48 11.36 7.86 -9.36
N CYS A 49 10.28 7.51 -10.05
CA CYS A 49 9.34 8.47 -10.64
C CYS A 49 7.99 8.39 -9.93
N ALA A 50 7.45 9.53 -9.47
CA ALA A 50 6.10 9.57 -8.91
C ALA A 50 5.42 10.94 -9.05
N LEU A 51 4.10 10.98 -8.87
CA LEU A 51 3.32 12.23 -8.89
C LEU A 51 3.57 13.09 -7.65
N ARG A 52 3.70 12.46 -6.48
CA ARG A 52 3.99 13.15 -5.22
C ARG A 52 4.86 12.28 -4.34
N LEU A 53 5.80 12.89 -3.63
CA LEU A 53 6.55 12.27 -2.55
C LEU A 53 6.31 13.06 -1.27
N THR A 54 6.17 12.37 -0.14
CA THR A 54 6.22 13.02 1.18
C THR A 54 7.63 13.52 1.47
N ASP A 55 7.79 14.63 2.19
CA ASP A 55 9.10 15.28 2.37
C ASP A 55 10.12 14.38 3.09
N ARG A 56 9.66 13.60 4.06
CA ARG A 56 10.48 12.59 4.74
C ARG A 56 10.92 11.46 3.79
N ALA A 57 10.07 11.03 2.85
CA ALA A 57 10.47 10.04 1.86
C ALA A 57 11.49 10.63 0.86
N ARG A 58 11.27 11.88 0.42
CA ARG A 58 12.15 12.61 -0.49
C ARG A 58 13.55 12.74 0.10
N SER A 59 13.68 13.28 1.31
CA SER A 59 14.96 13.44 2.00
C SER A 59 15.72 12.13 2.17
N ARG A 60 15.01 11.04 2.51
CA ARG A 60 15.63 9.73 2.69
C ARG A 60 16.13 9.08 1.40
N ILE A 61 15.39 9.23 0.29
CA ILE A 61 15.84 8.74 -1.03
C ILE A 61 17.09 9.51 -1.47
N LEU A 62 17.07 10.85 -1.35
CA LEU A 62 18.20 11.70 -1.74
C LEU A 62 19.43 11.44 -0.87
N LYS A 63 19.25 11.27 0.45
CA LYS A 63 20.33 10.92 1.38
C LYS A 63 20.97 9.56 1.05
N ALA A 64 20.21 8.62 0.50
CA ALA A 64 20.72 7.34 0.02
C ALA A 64 21.40 7.43 -1.37
N GLY A 65 21.56 8.63 -1.93
CA GLY A 65 22.10 8.86 -3.27
C GLY A 65 21.15 8.45 -4.40
N GLY A 66 19.86 8.28 -4.10
CA GLY A 66 18.82 7.99 -5.09
C GLY A 66 18.40 9.21 -5.89
N GLN A 67 17.73 8.96 -7.01
CA GLN A 67 17.21 10.00 -7.92
C GLN A 67 15.69 9.99 -7.88
N ILE A 68 15.10 11.18 -7.83
CA ILE A 68 13.66 11.38 -7.89
C ILE A 68 13.35 12.13 -9.17
N MET A 69 12.41 11.62 -9.96
CA MET A 69 11.98 12.17 -11.23
C MET A 69 10.48 12.47 -11.22
N THR A 70 10.09 13.46 -12.01
CA THR A 70 8.71 13.71 -12.38
C THR A 70 8.35 12.97 -13.67
N PHE A 71 7.06 12.92 -14.03
CA PHE A 71 6.62 12.18 -15.21
C PHE A 71 7.04 12.84 -16.53
N ASP A 72 7.15 14.16 -16.56
CA ASP A 72 7.71 14.93 -17.67
C ASP A 72 9.19 14.58 -17.89
N GLN A 73 10.01 14.56 -16.83
CA GLN A 73 11.41 14.12 -16.91
C GLN A 73 11.53 12.67 -17.37
N LEU A 74 10.65 11.78 -16.87
CA LEU A 74 10.63 10.37 -17.29
C LEU A 74 10.28 10.23 -18.78
N ALA A 75 9.35 11.03 -19.29
CA ALA A 75 8.96 11.02 -20.69
C ALA A 75 10.11 11.44 -21.60
N LEU A 76 10.94 12.40 -21.18
CA LEU A 76 12.15 12.81 -21.90
C LEU A 76 13.23 11.73 -21.88
N THR A 77 13.47 11.09 -20.74
CA THR A 77 14.55 10.07 -20.64
C THR A 77 14.19 8.74 -21.29
N THR A 78 12.94 8.31 -21.15
CA THR A 78 12.47 6.98 -21.56
C THR A 78 11.06 7.10 -22.15
N PRO A 79 10.91 7.68 -23.35
CA PRO A 79 9.59 7.95 -23.94
C PRO A 79 8.76 6.68 -24.17
N ARG A 80 9.43 5.56 -24.46
CA ARG A 80 8.81 4.22 -24.61
C ARG A 80 8.68 3.44 -23.31
N GLY A 81 9.17 3.97 -22.18
CA GLY A 81 9.12 3.30 -20.87
C GLY A 81 10.10 2.12 -20.70
N HIS A 82 11.10 1.98 -21.58
CA HIS A 82 12.14 0.96 -21.42
C HIS A 82 12.89 1.12 -20.10
N GLY A 83 13.23 0.00 -19.46
CA GLY A 83 13.96 0.01 -18.19
C GLY A 83 13.18 0.56 -17.00
N THR A 84 11.84 0.53 -17.05
CA THR A 84 10.98 0.97 -15.95
C THR A 84 10.24 -0.20 -15.30
N VAL A 85 9.92 -0.05 -14.00
CA VAL A 85 9.08 -0.99 -13.26
C VAL A 85 7.85 -0.23 -12.76
N LEU A 86 6.69 -0.49 -13.38
CA LEU A 86 5.44 0.10 -12.95
C LEU A 86 4.92 -0.58 -11.67
N LEU A 87 4.68 0.21 -10.64
CA LEU A 87 4.25 -0.26 -9.32
C LEU A 87 2.97 0.45 -8.85
N SER A 88 2.16 -0.26 -8.07
CA SER A 88 0.95 0.27 -7.44
C SER A 88 0.90 -0.09 -5.96
N GLY A 89 0.38 0.83 -5.15
CA GLY A 89 0.02 0.58 -3.75
C GLY A 89 -1.04 -0.52 -3.61
N PRO A 90 -1.18 -1.09 -2.39
CA PRO A 90 -2.17 -2.11 -2.11
C PRO A 90 -3.59 -1.52 -2.15
N ARG A 91 -4.33 -1.81 -3.23
CA ARG A 91 -5.69 -1.27 -3.45
C ARG A 91 -6.69 -1.68 -2.36
N LYS A 92 -6.59 -2.92 -1.87
CA LYS A 92 -7.52 -3.51 -0.87
C LYS A 92 -7.11 -3.28 0.59
N ALA A 93 -6.12 -2.42 0.88
CA ALA A 93 -5.66 -2.20 2.25
C ALA A 93 -6.59 -1.30 3.09
N ARG A 94 -7.55 -0.61 2.45
CA ARG A 94 -8.50 0.28 3.13
C ARG A 94 -9.47 -0.51 4.00
N GLU A 95 -9.89 0.10 5.11
CA GLU A 95 -10.85 -0.48 6.05
C GLU A 95 -12.18 -0.87 5.40
N VAL A 96 -12.65 -0.09 4.43
CA VAL A 96 -13.90 -0.35 3.69
C VAL A 96 -13.93 -1.78 3.12
N TYR A 97 -12.80 -2.28 2.60
CA TYR A 97 -12.73 -3.64 2.05
C TYR A 97 -12.82 -4.74 3.11
N ARG A 98 -12.61 -4.44 4.40
CA ARG A 98 -12.81 -5.41 5.49
C ARG A 98 -14.28 -5.66 5.80
N HIS A 99 -15.15 -4.73 5.41
CA HIS A 99 -16.59 -4.83 5.57
C HIS A 99 -17.29 -5.44 4.34
N PHE A 100 -16.54 -5.63 3.25
CA PHE A 100 -17.03 -6.29 2.05
C PHE A 100 -16.87 -7.80 2.14
N GLY A 101 -17.68 -8.53 1.38
CA GLY A 101 -17.66 -9.98 1.29
C GLY A 101 -18.95 -10.60 1.81
N LYS A 102 -18.85 -11.88 2.21
CA LYS A 102 -19.99 -12.64 2.74
C LYS A 102 -20.55 -11.94 3.98
N ALA A 103 -21.86 -11.97 4.15
CA ALA A 103 -22.54 -11.32 5.26
C ALA A 103 -21.94 -11.72 6.63
N THR A 104 -21.90 -10.76 7.56
CA THR A 104 -21.38 -11.00 8.90
C THR A 104 -22.28 -11.94 9.67
N GLY A 105 -21.72 -13.00 10.23
CA GLY A 105 -22.48 -14.01 10.96
C GLY A 105 -22.96 -15.18 10.09
N THR A 106 -22.54 -15.28 8.84
CA THR A 106 -22.64 -16.54 8.09
C THR A 106 -21.46 -17.46 8.44
N PRO A 107 -21.62 -18.80 8.33
CA PRO A 107 -20.54 -19.75 8.66
C PRO A 107 -19.25 -19.44 7.90
N HIS A 108 -18.13 -19.50 8.62
CA HIS A 108 -16.76 -19.23 8.13
C HIS A 108 -16.54 -17.81 7.56
N SER A 109 -17.44 -16.86 7.84
CA SER A 109 -17.25 -15.46 7.43
C SER A 109 -16.40 -14.68 8.44
N HIS A 110 -15.35 -14.03 7.94
CA HIS A 110 -14.48 -13.14 8.70
C HIS A 110 -14.71 -11.65 8.39
N THR A 111 -15.80 -11.32 7.70
CA THR A 111 -16.17 -9.93 7.39
C THR A 111 -16.34 -9.14 8.67
N LYS A 112 -15.77 -7.93 8.72
CA LYS A 112 -15.87 -7.04 9.88
C LYS A 112 -17.29 -6.44 9.95
N PRO A 113 -18.01 -6.53 11.08
CA PRO A 113 -19.31 -5.85 11.23
C PRO A 113 -19.12 -4.33 11.42
N TYR A 114 -20.16 -3.58 11.04
CA TYR A 114 -20.25 -2.16 11.34
C TYR A 114 -20.81 -1.98 12.75
N VAL A 115 -19.94 -1.65 13.71
CA VAL A 115 -20.30 -1.46 15.11
C VAL A 115 -19.84 -0.07 15.55
N ARG A 116 -20.70 0.66 16.29
CA ARG A 116 -20.40 2.02 16.78
C ARG A 116 -19.16 2.09 17.67
N SER A 117 -18.95 1.07 18.52
CA SER A 117 -17.81 1.00 19.43
C SER A 117 -17.35 -0.45 19.59
N LYS A 118 -16.07 -0.65 19.90
CA LYS A 118 -15.51 -1.99 20.12
C LYS A 118 -15.32 -2.24 21.61
N GLY A 119 -15.98 -3.28 22.14
CA GLY A 119 -15.84 -3.64 23.56
C GLY A 119 -16.60 -4.91 23.93
N ARG A 120 -16.56 -5.30 25.20
CA ARG A 120 -17.20 -6.53 25.71
C ARG A 120 -18.72 -6.55 25.44
N LYS A 121 -19.38 -5.41 25.58
CA LYS A 121 -20.84 -5.24 25.45
C LYS A 121 -21.32 -5.00 24.01
N PHE A 122 -20.42 -4.96 23.02
CA PHE A 122 -20.78 -4.65 21.63
C PHE A 122 -20.60 -5.87 20.73
N GLU A 123 -21.71 -6.48 20.30
CA GLU A 123 -21.77 -7.59 19.32
C GLU A 123 -20.83 -8.78 19.60
N ARG A 124 -20.74 -9.22 20.86
CA ARG A 124 -19.94 -10.41 21.28
C ARG A 124 -20.76 -11.52 21.95
N ALA A 125 -22.09 -11.40 21.95
CA ALA A 125 -23.02 -12.30 22.63
C ALA A 125 -23.55 -13.39 21.68
N ARG A 126 -24.87 -13.45 21.46
CA ARG A 126 -25.52 -14.45 20.60
C ARG A 126 -24.94 -14.43 19.19
N GLY A 127 -24.68 -15.62 18.62
CA GLY A 127 -24.12 -15.78 17.28
C GLY A 127 -22.59 -15.65 17.19
N ARG A 128 -21.89 -15.33 18.29
CA ARG A 128 -20.42 -15.21 18.33
C ARG A 128 -19.74 -16.22 19.27
N ARG A 129 -20.49 -16.88 20.15
CA ARG A 129 -19.97 -17.85 21.12
C ARG A 129 -20.99 -18.97 21.36
N ALA A 130 -20.49 -20.19 21.50
CA ALA A 130 -21.35 -21.37 21.66
C ALA A 130 -22.22 -21.30 22.93
N SER A 131 -21.71 -20.69 24.00
CA SER A 131 -22.42 -20.57 25.28
C SER A 131 -23.63 -19.62 25.27
N ARG A 132 -23.91 -18.91 24.17
CA ARG A 132 -25.06 -18.00 24.05
C ARG A 132 -25.81 -18.28 22.73
N GLY A 133 -26.63 -19.33 22.72
CA GLY A 133 -27.48 -19.71 21.60
C GLY A 133 -26.73 -20.51 20.52
N TYR A 134 -25.81 -19.88 19.79
CA TYR A 134 -25.01 -20.55 18.74
C TYR A 134 -23.77 -19.74 18.37
N LYS A 135 -22.84 -20.36 17.64
CA LYS A 135 -21.66 -19.71 17.03
C LYS A 135 -21.57 -20.11 15.57
N ASN A 136 -21.54 -19.11 14.70
CA ASN A 136 -21.26 -19.28 13.27
C ASN A 136 -19.78 -19.01 12.95
#